data_AF-A0A0K8QGQ7-F1
#
_entry.id   AF-A0A0K8QGQ7-F1
#
_cell.length_a   1.000
_cell.length_b   1.000
_cell.length_c   1.000
_cell.angle_alpha   90.00
_cell.angle_beta   90.00
_cell.angle_gamma   90.00
#
_symmetry.space_group_name_H-M   'P 1'
#
loop_
_entity.id
_entity.type
_entity.pdbx_description
1 polymer ?
#
loop_
_entity_poly.entity_id
_entity_poly.type
_entity_poly.pdbx_seq_one_letter_code
_entity_poly.pdbx_strand_id
1 'polypeptide(L)' 'MDEQLVRSVNYLVEHALRRPETGILVTRHSPCDFTVEFHPDVPFGVTYERRNW' A
#
# COMPACT_ATOMS: atom_id res chain seq x y z
N MET A 1 -3.71 -2.40 -16.00
CA MET A 1 -3.62 -1.21 -15.11
C MET A 1 -3.69 -1.68 -13.66
N ASP A 2 -4.69 -2.49 -13.31
CA ASP A 2 -4.73 -3.23 -12.03
C ASP A 2 -3.49 -4.09 -11.77
N GLU A 3 -2.90 -4.73 -12.79
CA GLU A 3 -1.70 -5.56 -12.61
C GLU A 3 -0.48 -4.80 -12.06
N GLN A 4 -0.34 -3.51 -12.40
CA GLN A 4 0.79 -2.71 -11.89
C GLN A 4 0.58 -2.37 -10.41
N LEU A 5 -0.65 -2.02 -10.03
CA LEU A 5 -1.01 -1.80 -8.63
C LEU A 5 -0.82 -3.09 -7.82
N VAL A 6 -1.29 -4.23 -8.33
CA VAL A 6 -1.13 -5.53 -7.70
C VAL A 6 0.35 -5.89 -7.52
N ARG A 7 1.20 -5.64 -8.53
CA ARG A 7 2.65 -5.86 -8.42
C ARG A 7 3.30 -4.96 -7.37
N SER A 8 2.97 -3.68 -7.34
CA SER A 8 3.51 -2.74 -6.35
C SER A 8 3.08 -3.10 -4.91
N VAL A 9 1.81 -3.47 -4.72
CA VAL A 9 1.30 -3.94 -3.43
C VAL A 9 2.00 -5.23 -3.01
N ASN A 10 2.13 -6.22 -3.91
CA ASN A 10 2.81 -7.49 -3.57
C ASN A 10 4.28 -7.27 -3.20
N TYR A 11 5.00 -6.41 -3.92
CA TYR A 11 6.38 -6.07 -3.58
C TYR A 11 6.49 -5.45 -2.19
N LEU A 12 5.56 -4.54 -1.85
CA LEU A 12 5.51 -3.92 -0.54
C LEU A 12 5.08 -4.91 0.54
N VAL A 13 4.18 -5.85 0.27
CA VAL A 13 3.80 -6.92 1.23
C VAL A 13 5.01 -7.81 1.56
N GLU A 14 5.78 -8.24 0.54
CA GLU A 14 6.99 -9.03 0.77
C GLU A 14 8.03 -8.28 1.60
N HIS A 15 8.14 -6.97 1.41
CA HIS A 15 9.07 -6.14 2.17
C HIS A 15 8.53 -5.80 3.57
N ALA A 16 7.21 -5.69 3.74
CA ALA A 16 6.53 -5.52 5.02
C ALA A 16 6.82 -6.71 5.93
N LEU A 17 6.78 -7.95 5.40
CA LEU A 17 7.07 -9.17 6.17
C LEU A 17 8.45 -9.14 6.83
N ARG A 18 9.40 -8.34 6.30
CA ARG A 18 10.74 -8.14 6.87
C ARG A 18 10.82 -6.96 7.84
N ARG A 19 9.77 -6.14 7.95
CA ARG A 19 9.64 -4.95 8.79
C ARG A 19 8.31 -4.98 9.56
N PRO A 20 8.27 -5.67 10.73
CA PRO A 20 7.05 -5.88 11.51
C PRO A 20 6.49 -4.61 12.19
N GLU A 21 7.00 -3.44 11.82
CA GLU A 21 6.74 -2.15 12.46
C GLU A 21 5.76 -1.26 11.68
N THR A 22 5.52 -1.55 10.39
CA THR A 22 4.65 -0.71 9.53
C THR A 22 3.82 -1.53 8.55
N GLY A 23 2.57 -1.12 8.33
CA GLY A 23 1.69 -1.64 7.29
C GLY A 23 1.75 -0.83 6.00
N ILE A 24 0.84 -1.14 5.06
CA ILE A 24 0.81 -0.53 3.72
C ILE A 24 -0.38 0.40 3.60
N LEU A 25 -0.12 1.65 3.20
CA LEU A 25 -1.14 2.62 2.83
C LEU A 25 -1.21 2.74 1.32
N VAL A 26 -2.38 2.48 0.76
CA VAL A 26 -2.71 2.74 -0.65
C VAL A 26 -3.54 4.02 -0.69
N THR A 27 -2.98 5.11 -1.21
CA THR A 27 -3.72 6.36 -1.42
C THR A 27 -4.11 6.48 -2.89
N ARG A 28 -5.41 6.51 -3.17
CA ARG A 28 -5.94 6.71 -4.51
C ARG A 28 -6.17 8.20 -4.77
N HIS A 29 -5.43 8.75 -5.72
CA HIS A 29 -5.56 10.14 -6.18
C HIS A 29 -6.48 10.28 -7.39
N SER A 30 -6.51 9.27 -8.27
CA SER A 30 -7.42 9.22 -9.43
C SER A 30 -7.73 7.77 -9.82
N PRO A 31 -8.58 7.52 -10.84
CA PRO A 31 -8.82 6.17 -11.33
C PRO A 31 -7.55 5.44 -11.77
N CYS A 32 -6.52 6.18 -12.20
CA CYS A 32 -5.27 5.68 -12.74
C CYS A 32 -4.03 6.08 -11.94
N ASP A 33 -4.21 6.73 -10.80
CA ASP A 33 -3.12 7.28 -10.00
C ASP A 33 -3.26 6.87 -8.53
N PHE A 34 -2.24 6.15 -8.06
CA PHE A 34 -2.19 5.52 -6.76
C PHE A 34 -0.79 5.67 -6.17
N THR A 35 -0.72 6.09 -4.92
CA THR A 35 0.49 6.04 -4.11
C THR A 35 0.42 4.82 -3.22
N VAL A 36 1.46 3.99 -3.20
CA VAL A 36 1.54 2.83 -2.30
C VAL A 36 2.83 2.96 -1.49
N GLU A 37 2.70 3.07 -0.17
CA GLU A 37 3.83 3.32 0.73
C GLU A 37 3.68 2.60 2.07
N PHE A 38 4.79 2.47 2.81
CA PHE A 38 4.75 2.06 4.21
C PHE A 38 4.31 3.24 5.07
N HIS A 39 3.34 3.01 5.95
CA HIS A 39 2.82 4.08 6.79
C HIS A 39 2.85 3.65 8.27
N PRO A 40 3.42 4.49 9.17
CA PRO A 40 3.54 4.15 10.58
C PRO A 40 2.18 4.06 11.29
N ASP A 41 1.18 4.81 10.82
CA ASP A 41 -0.18 4.72 11.37
C ASP A 41 -0.96 3.48 10.89
N VAL A 42 -0.43 2.72 9.92
CA VAL A 42 -1.04 1.47 9.48
C VAL A 42 -0.34 0.32 10.21
N PRO A 43 -1.06 -0.51 10.99
CA PRO A 43 -0.46 -1.64 11.67
C PRO A 43 0.18 -2.63 10.70
N PHE A 44 1.24 -3.30 11.13
CA PHE A 44 1.85 -4.37 10.35
C PHE A 44 0.83 -5.44 9.96
N GLY A 45 0.92 -5.92 8.72
CA GLY A 45 -0.01 -6.90 8.15
C GLY A 45 -1.36 -6.32 7.72
N VAL A 46 -1.57 -5.01 7.85
CA VAL A 46 -2.77 -4.31 7.38
C VAL A 46 -2.44 -3.53 6.10
N THR A 47 -3.31 -3.68 5.10
CA THR A 47 -3.34 -2.81 3.93
C THR A 47 -4.57 -1.93 4.03
N TYR A 48 -4.36 -0.62 4.13
CA TYR A 48 -5.44 0.36 4.21
C TYR A 48 -5.54 1.14 2.89
N GLU A 49 -6.74 1.23 2.32
CA GLU A 49 -7.00 2.07 1.15
C GLU A 49 -7.63 3.40 1.60
N ARG A 50 -6.96 4.52 1.28
CA ARG A 50 -7.49 5.87 1.44
C ARG A 50 -7.88 6.43 0.08
N ARG A 51 -9.15 6.79 -0.08
CA ARG A 51 -9.66 7.46 -1.27
C ARG A 51 -9.75 8.96 -1.00
N ASN A 52 -8.96 9.76 -1.71
CA ASN A 52 -9.06 11.22 -1.65
C ASN A 52 -9.93 11.66 -2.83
N TRP A 53 -11.09 12.24 -2.55
CA TRP A 53 -12.02 12.80 -3.56
C TRP A 53 -12.05 14.31 -3.47
#